data_AF-A0A939XPU8-F1
#
_entry.id   AF-A0A939XPU8-F1
#
_cell.length_a   1.000
_cell.length_b   1.000
_cell.length_c   1.000
_cell.angle_alpha   90.00
_cell.angle_beta   90.00
_cell.angle_gamma   90.00
#
_symmetry.space_group_name_H-M   'P 1'
#
loop_
_entity.id
_entity.type
_entity.pdbx_description
1 polymer ?
#
loop_
_entity_poly.entity_id
_entity_poly.type
_entity_poly.pdbx_seq_one_letter_code
_entity_poly.pdbx_strand_id
1 'polypeptide(L)'
;IQSLRLQAAGINAEGRGRFTASETPAFDAGLSASLRELASLVPNASGPLNVRVTAKGSANKPSITCQADSPALTLNNAKLLTPSVQATADLDLANGFGGSGALRLTAKEAHAPLSLSLNWKAGGNRIDLSELTGLLFGVALNGKISASLPQNANPAIEGTLDARVKNWDALSALAGPIKAKNADLALRLSPNAGQSANVKLTLANLLYNGISLKDLNLNADAQNLFSNPRATAKIALDKAQSGEFTIAKAACTANWADNKGAVTLSAQGDAMLDAALSLAGGTLDIQRFKLTDKAGKQGLQLASPAQIRGLDGSAISTRNLTMRILPQGSLSASAEVKDSIHALLDLKDVPLALARPFAGHVVPDGTLSASAAIQGKANRPDVRLNVALDNVGHKGDGFKPLNAVFTGHLPAGGSSLTFSAKLDGIGSEGLTAQGSLPISYGGGFPSVSMTSPVNITAHWDGLIAPLWRFVPMADTRLTGSGRMDAAVRGTLSAPVPTLDLHLKDLRFMDIRNGIELSGLLVDANLANKRFTFSVE
;
A
#
# COMPACT_ATOMS: atom_id res chain seq x y z
N ILE A 1 18.72 49.11 -37.00
CA ILE A 1 17.90 48.69 -35.82
C ILE A 1 16.65 48.04 -36.40
N GLN A 2 16.37 46.79 -36.05
CA GLN A 2 15.13 46.10 -36.46
C GLN A 2 14.25 45.92 -35.23
N SER A 3 12.93 46.12 -35.38
CA SER A 3 11.94 45.95 -34.32
C SER A 3 10.93 44.87 -34.73
N LEU A 4 10.61 43.98 -33.79
CA LEU A 4 9.59 42.95 -33.92
C LEU A 4 8.47 43.21 -32.91
N ARG A 5 7.21 43.09 -33.31
CA ARG A 5 6.06 43.13 -32.41
C ARG A 5 5.14 41.96 -32.72
N LEU A 6 4.81 41.16 -31.72
CA LEU A 6 3.88 40.05 -31.80
C LEU A 6 2.75 40.27 -30.79
N GLN A 7 1.51 40.23 -31.27
CA GLN A 7 0.31 40.25 -30.44
C GLN A 7 -0.55 39.06 -30.83
N ALA A 8 -0.76 38.15 -29.89
CA ALA A 8 -1.63 36.99 -30.02
C ALA A 8 -2.51 36.90 -28.76
N ALA A 9 -3.57 36.08 -28.81
CA ALA A 9 -4.48 35.93 -27.67
C ALA A 9 -3.71 35.47 -26.41
N GLY A 10 -3.52 36.38 -25.45
CA GLY A 10 -2.85 36.12 -24.18
C GLY A 10 -1.33 36.36 -24.14
N ILE A 11 -0.69 36.71 -25.27
CA ILE A 11 0.77 36.97 -25.35
C ILE A 11 1.03 38.29 -26.08
N ASN A 12 1.76 39.17 -25.42
CA ASN A 12 2.32 40.39 -26.01
C ASN A 12 3.84 40.30 -25.98
N ALA A 13 4.51 40.38 -27.13
CA ALA A 13 5.97 40.39 -27.19
C ALA A 13 6.51 41.50 -28.09
N GLU A 14 7.59 42.12 -27.66
CA GLU A 14 8.30 43.19 -28.37
C GLU A 14 9.80 42.90 -28.35
N GLY A 15 10.42 42.96 -29.53
CA GLY A 15 11.83 42.72 -29.73
C GLY A 15 12.51 43.90 -30.43
N ARG A 16 13.76 44.20 -30.06
CA ARG A 16 14.62 45.14 -30.76
C ARG A 16 16.01 44.58 -30.89
N GLY A 17 16.62 44.76 -32.06
CA GLY A 17 17.98 44.30 -32.34
C GLY A 17 18.79 45.35 -33.09
N ARG A 18 20.08 45.43 -32.75
CA ARG A 18 21.10 46.16 -33.50
C ARG A 18 22.21 45.18 -33.85
N PHE A 19 22.54 45.12 -35.13
CA PHE A 19 23.71 44.42 -35.63
C PHE A 19 24.74 45.45 -36.06
N THR A 20 25.99 45.24 -35.68
CA THR A 20 27.12 46.07 -36.07
C THR A 20 28.04 45.24 -36.95
N ALA A 21 28.06 45.57 -38.24
CA ALA A 21 28.99 44.97 -39.19
C ALA A 21 30.37 45.61 -38.99
N SER A 22 31.33 44.82 -38.53
CA SER A 22 32.75 45.17 -38.38
C SER A 22 33.59 43.92 -38.65
N GLU A 23 34.92 44.01 -38.57
CA GLU A 23 35.82 42.84 -38.63
C GLU A 23 35.48 41.78 -37.57
N THR A 24 34.83 42.18 -36.46
CA THR A 24 34.29 41.30 -35.42
C THR A 24 32.80 41.58 -35.24
N PRO A 25 31.92 40.98 -36.05
CA PRO A 25 30.50 41.28 -36.03
C PRO A 25 29.89 41.09 -34.64
N ALA A 26 29.16 42.12 -34.18
CA ALA A 26 28.55 42.14 -32.86
C ALA A 26 27.06 42.47 -32.96
N PHE A 27 26.28 41.95 -32.03
CA PHE A 27 24.86 42.24 -31.91
C PHE A 27 24.50 42.67 -30.49
N ASP A 28 23.42 43.44 -30.40
CA ASP A 28 22.73 43.79 -29.16
C ASP A 28 21.24 43.63 -29.43
N ALA A 29 20.62 42.63 -28.80
CA ALA A 29 19.23 42.29 -28.98
C ALA A 29 18.51 42.18 -27.64
N GLY A 30 17.28 42.64 -27.59
CA GLY A 30 16.38 42.51 -26.45
C GLY A 30 14.99 42.04 -26.89
N LEU A 31 14.40 41.15 -26.12
CA LEU A 31 13.02 40.68 -26.23
C LEU A 31 12.34 40.89 -24.88
N SER A 32 11.15 41.47 -24.87
CA SER A 32 10.27 41.50 -23.70
C SER A 32 8.93 40.89 -24.08
N ALA A 33 8.43 39.97 -23.27
CA ALA A 33 7.16 39.30 -23.47
C ALA A 33 6.35 39.31 -22.17
N SER A 34 5.05 39.50 -22.28
CA SER A 34 4.10 39.40 -21.17
C SER A 34 3.01 38.40 -21.56
N LEU A 35 2.84 37.40 -20.72
CA LEU A 35 1.78 36.42 -20.78
C LEU A 35 0.75 36.76 -19.71
N ARG A 36 -0.53 36.79 -20.10
CA ARG A 36 -1.62 37.00 -19.13
C ARG A 36 -1.88 35.77 -18.27
N GLU A 37 -1.67 34.59 -18.84
CA GLU A 37 -1.99 33.32 -18.19
C GLU A 37 -0.99 32.24 -18.61
N LEU A 38 -0.21 31.77 -17.63
CA LEU A 38 0.83 30.76 -17.83
C LEU A 38 0.24 29.36 -18.11
N ALA A 39 -1.03 29.11 -17.73
CA ALA A 39 -1.70 27.83 -17.94
C ALA A 39 -1.80 27.42 -19.42
N SER A 40 -1.72 28.41 -20.31
CA SER A 40 -1.66 28.21 -21.76
C SER A 40 -0.38 27.51 -22.26
N LEU A 41 0.71 27.63 -21.50
CA LEU A 41 2.00 26.99 -21.80
C LEU A 41 2.32 25.83 -20.86
N VAL A 42 1.90 25.96 -19.59
CA VAL A 42 2.20 25.00 -18.53
C VAL A 42 0.88 24.67 -17.83
N PRO A 43 0.21 23.56 -18.15
CA PRO A 43 -1.14 23.24 -17.68
C PRO A 43 -1.34 23.29 -16.15
N ASN A 44 -0.26 23.13 -15.39
CA ASN A 44 -0.27 23.07 -13.93
C ASN A 44 0.22 24.37 -13.26
N ALA A 45 0.38 25.44 -14.04
CA ALA A 45 0.81 26.74 -13.56
C ALA A 45 -0.20 27.80 -14.00
N SER A 46 -0.64 28.66 -13.09
CA SER A 46 -1.53 29.78 -13.43
C SER A 46 -1.01 31.12 -12.93
N GLY A 47 -1.46 32.18 -13.59
CA GLY A 47 -1.07 33.56 -13.32
C GLY A 47 -0.26 34.19 -14.47
N PRO A 48 -0.08 35.52 -14.43
CA PRO A 48 0.65 36.25 -15.46
C PRO A 48 2.15 35.98 -15.35
N LEU A 49 2.89 36.16 -16.44
CA LEU A 49 4.35 36.04 -16.47
C LEU A 49 4.94 37.11 -17.40
N ASN A 50 5.90 37.88 -16.90
CA ASN A 50 6.74 38.74 -17.71
C ASN A 50 8.09 38.08 -17.92
N VAL A 51 8.62 38.17 -19.13
CA VAL A 51 9.93 37.66 -19.49
C VAL A 51 10.69 38.74 -20.25
N ARG A 52 11.93 38.97 -19.88
CA ARG A 52 12.88 39.83 -20.60
C ARG A 52 14.14 39.04 -20.88
N VAL A 53 14.53 38.99 -22.16
CA VAL A 53 15.76 38.38 -22.61
C VAL A 53 16.60 39.45 -23.28
N THR A 54 17.87 39.57 -22.91
CA THR A 54 18.85 40.40 -23.61
C THR A 54 20.03 39.55 -24.01
N ALA A 55 20.51 39.72 -25.23
CA ALA A 55 21.68 39.03 -25.75
C ALA A 55 22.61 40.03 -26.42
N LYS A 56 23.89 40.01 -26.05
CA LYS A 56 24.92 40.94 -26.55
C LYS A 56 26.22 40.21 -26.85
N GLY A 57 27.05 40.75 -27.74
CA GLY A 57 28.37 40.21 -28.05
C GLY A 57 28.47 39.69 -29.47
N SER A 58 29.43 38.81 -29.74
CA SER A 58 29.60 38.20 -31.07
C SER A 58 28.73 36.94 -31.20
N ALA A 59 28.48 36.52 -32.44
CA ALA A 59 27.71 35.29 -32.72
C ALA A 59 28.31 34.05 -32.04
N ASN A 60 29.64 34.00 -31.88
CA ASN A 60 30.35 32.87 -31.27
C ASN A 60 30.55 33.03 -29.76
N LYS A 61 30.43 34.24 -29.21
CA LYS A 61 30.57 34.50 -27.77
C LYS A 61 29.49 35.44 -27.22
N PRO A 62 28.21 35.05 -27.28
CA PRO A 62 27.13 35.88 -26.78
C PRO A 62 26.99 35.79 -25.25
N SER A 63 26.78 36.95 -24.63
CA SER A 63 26.30 37.08 -23.25
C SER A 63 24.78 37.23 -23.26
N ILE A 64 24.08 36.34 -22.58
CA ILE A 64 22.62 36.28 -22.49
C ILE A 64 22.21 36.52 -21.04
N THR A 65 21.22 37.38 -20.84
CA THR A 65 20.50 37.52 -19.57
C THR A 65 19.03 37.31 -19.81
N CYS A 66 18.42 36.41 -19.04
CA CYS A 66 16.99 36.18 -19.00
C CYS A 66 16.49 36.54 -17.62
N GLN A 67 15.44 37.36 -17.55
CA GLN A 67 14.70 37.65 -16.33
C GLN A 67 13.25 37.28 -16.56
N ALA A 68 12.65 36.54 -15.65
CA ALA A 68 11.23 36.25 -15.67
C ALA A 68 10.63 36.58 -14.29
N ASP A 69 9.55 37.34 -14.27
CA ASP A 69 8.89 37.77 -13.04
C ASP A 69 7.37 37.66 -13.15
N SER A 70 6.72 37.51 -12.00
CA SER A 70 5.27 37.57 -11.90
C SER A 70 4.86 38.19 -10.57
N PRO A 71 3.74 38.94 -10.50
CA PRO A 71 3.17 39.37 -9.23
C PRO A 71 2.71 38.18 -8.37
N ALA A 72 2.16 37.13 -8.99
CA ALA A 72 1.78 35.89 -8.32
C ALA A 72 1.64 34.76 -9.34
N LEU A 73 2.16 33.58 -9.00
CA LEU A 73 1.93 32.33 -9.72
C LEU A 73 1.33 31.30 -8.79
N THR A 74 0.47 30.44 -9.31
CA THR A 74 0.04 29.23 -8.62
C THR A 74 0.62 28.05 -9.36
N LEU A 75 1.38 27.19 -8.67
CA LEU A 75 1.93 25.95 -9.21
C LEU A 75 1.27 24.78 -8.46
N ASN A 76 0.44 24.00 -9.15
CA ASN A 76 -0.46 23.03 -8.52
C ASN A 76 -1.29 23.70 -7.40
N ASN A 77 -0.99 23.38 -6.14
CA ASN A 77 -1.66 23.93 -4.95
C ASN A 77 -0.82 25.01 -4.23
N ALA A 78 0.39 25.28 -4.69
CA ALA A 78 1.31 26.23 -4.06
C ALA A 78 1.18 27.62 -4.69
N LYS A 79 0.81 28.62 -3.89
CA LYS A 79 0.76 30.02 -4.31
C LYS A 79 2.09 30.71 -4.02
N LEU A 80 2.73 31.19 -5.07
CA LEU A 80 3.98 31.93 -5.04
C LEU A 80 3.70 33.41 -5.29
N LEU A 81 4.10 34.25 -4.36
CA LEU A 81 4.01 35.70 -4.46
C LEU A 81 5.35 36.26 -4.95
N THR A 82 5.28 37.21 -5.88
CA THR A 82 6.45 37.87 -6.47
C THR A 82 7.57 36.90 -6.93
N PRO A 83 7.27 35.76 -7.60
CA PRO A 83 8.33 34.89 -8.09
C PRO A 83 9.16 35.62 -9.17
N SER A 84 10.47 35.49 -9.07
CA SER A 84 11.45 36.06 -9.98
C SER A 84 12.56 35.05 -10.25
N VAL A 85 12.85 34.83 -11.52
CA VAL A 85 13.98 34.03 -12.02
C VAL A 85 14.90 34.94 -12.80
N GLN A 86 16.20 34.85 -12.52
CA GLN A 86 17.24 35.51 -13.28
C GLN A 86 18.27 34.46 -13.70
N ALA A 87 18.52 34.35 -15.00
CA ALA A 87 19.55 33.50 -15.56
C ALA A 87 20.52 34.33 -16.39
N THR A 88 21.82 34.13 -16.18
CA THR A 88 22.89 34.71 -17.01
C THR A 88 23.67 33.58 -17.66
N ALA A 89 24.19 33.84 -18.86
CA ALA A 89 24.99 32.89 -19.62
C ALA A 89 25.99 33.64 -20.51
N ASP A 90 27.27 33.40 -20.32
CA ASP A 90 28.32 33.76 -21.26
C ASP A 90 28.68 32.50 -22.04
N LEU A 91 28.30 32.45 -23.32
CA LEU A 91 28.51 31.28 -24.17
C LEU A 91 29.84 31.37 -24.92
N ASP A 92 30.43 30.21 -25.21
CA ASP A 92 31.51 30.05 -26.17
C ASP A 92 31.10 28.95 -27.15
N LEU A 93 30.70 29.36 -28.35
CA LEU A 93 30.15 28.53 -29.42
C LEU A 93 31.17 28.24 -30.52
N ALA A 94 32.39 28.77 -30.40
CA ALA A 94 33.40 28.70 -31.46
C ALA A 94 33.85 27.27 -31.78
N ASN A 95 33.86 26.38 -30.77
CA ASN A 95 34.36 25.01 -30.86
C ASN A 95 33.38 23.98 -30.25
N GLY A 96 32.07 24.22 -30.40
CA GLY A 96 31.01 23.42 -29.78
C GLY A 96 30.32 24.16 -28.63
N PHE A 97 29.46 23.48 -27.87
CA PHE A 97 28.75 24.10 -26.75
C PHE A 97 29.67 24.26 -25.54
N GLY A 98 30.02 25.50 -25.21
CA GLY A 98 30.69 25.88 -23.98
C GLY A 98 30.11 27.17 -23.40
N GLY A 99 30.44 27.46 -22.15
CA GLY A 99 30.03 28.68 -21.49
C GLY A 99 30.01 28.59 -19.98
N SER A 100 29.59 29.67 -19.34
CA SER A 100 29.33 29.72 -17.91
C SER A 100 28.18 30.65 -17.61
N GLY A 101 27.54 30.48 -16.47
CA GLY A 101 26.44 31.34 -16.10
C GLY A 101 25.96 31.10 -14.69
N ALA A 102 24.93 31.84 -14.31
CA ALA A 102 24.28 31.71 -13.02
C ALA A 102 22.77 31.64 -13.19
N LEU A 103 22.11 30.92 -12.29
CA LEU A 103 20.66 30.90 -12.15
C LEU A 103 20.32 31.31 -10.72
N ARG A 104 19.43 32.27 -10.58
CA ARG A 104 18.85 32.71 -9.31
C ARG A 104 17.34 32.67 -9.42
N LEU A 105 16.70 32.03 -8.46
CA LEU A 105 15.25 32.00 -8.30
C LEU A 105 14.93 32.53 -6.91
N THR A 106 13.91 33.38 -6.84
CA THR A 106 13.35 33.89 -5.59
C THR A 106 11.84 33.92 -5.68
N ALA A 107 11.14 33.64 -4.58
CA ALA A 107 9.71 33.87 -4.46
C ALA A 107 9.34 33.99 -2.97
N LYS A 108 8.13 34.45 -2.68
CA LYS A 108 7.53 34.34 -1.34
C LYS A 108 6.43 33.29 -1.38
N GLU A 109 6.51 32.31 -0.49
CA GLU A 109 5.43 31.34 -0.25
C GLU A 109 4.79 31.66 1.12
N ALA A 110 3.57 31.17 1.39
CA ALA A 110 2.80 31.52 2.57
C ALA A 110 3.55 31.30 3.90
N HIS A 111 4.44 30.29 3.95
CA HIS A 111 5.12 29.88 5.17
C HIS A 111 6.64 30.09 5.14
N ALA A 112 7.26 30.26 3.97
CA ALA A 112 8.70 30.54 3.86
C ALA A 112 9.08 31.30 2.57
N PRO A 113 10.15 32.11 2.58
CA PRO A 113 10.75 32.55 1.33
C PRO A 113 11.32 31.35 0.56
N LEU A 114 11.19 31.38 -0.77
CA LEU A 114 11.85 30.46 -1.67
C LEU A 114 13.07 31.13 -2.27
N SER A 115 14.19 30.42 -2.26
CA SER A 115 15.38 30.83 -2.98
C SER A 115 16.14 29.63 -3.54
N LEU A 116 16.74 29.80 -4.71
CA LEU A 116 17.71 28.88 -5.29
C LEU A 116 18.74 29.71 -6.03
N SER A 117 20.01 29.38 -5.84
CA SER A 117 21.12 29.93 -6.61
C SER A 117 22.02 28.78 -7.03
N LEU A 118 22.54 28.85 -8.26
CA LEU A 118 23.61 27.98 -8.73
C LEU A 118 24.41 28.72 -9.79
N ASN A 119 25.68 28.34 -9.90
CA ASN A 119 26.53 28.67 -11.03
C ASN A 119 26.74 27.42 -11.86
N TRP A 120 26.87 27.59 -13.16
CA TRP A 120 27.17 26.51 -14.08
C TRP A 120 28.34 26.88 -14.99
N LYS A 121 29.10 25.87 -15.40
CA LYS A 121 30.13 25.96 -16.42
C LYS A 121 30.05 24.73 -17.29
N ALA A 122 30.06 24.91 -18.60
CA ALA A 122 30.06 23.83 -19.57
C ALA A 122 31.20 24.05 -20.56
N GLY A 123 31.82 22.96 -21.02
CA GLY A 123 32.83 23.04 -22.08
C GLY A 123 33.36 21.66 -22.43
N GLY A 124 33.48 21.41 -23.74
CA GLY A 124 33.85 20.09 -24.24
C GLY A 124 32.84 19.04 -23.78
N ASN A 125 33.29 18.06 -23.00
CA ASN A 125 32.45 17.01 -22.43
C ASN A 125 32.15 17.23 -20.93
N ARG A 126 32.47 18.39 -20.34
CA ARG A 126 32.33 18.63 -18.90
C ARG A 126 31.23 19.64 -18.59
N ILE A 127 30.46 19.36 -17.55
CA ILE A 127 29.49 20.27 -16.95
C ILE A 127 29.76 20.34 -15.45
N ASP A 128 30.02 21.52 -14.94
CA ASP A 128 30.16 21.82 -13.52
C ASP A 128 28.97 22.66 -13.06
N LEU A 129 28.35 22.26 -11.95
CA LEU A 129 27.36 23.00 -11.17
C LEU A 129 27.99 23.29 -9.81
N SER A 130 28.17 24.56 -9.48
CA SER A 130 28.74 25.01 -8.21
C SER A 130 27.79 25.96 -7.51
N GLU A 131 28.01 26.18 -6.21
CA GLU A 131 27.21 27.09 -5.39
C GLU A 131 25.70 26.79 -5.42
N LEU A 132 25.32 25.52 -5.64
CA LEU A 132 23.92 25.09 -5.56
C LEU A 132 23.46 25.28 -4.12
N THR A 133 22.72 26.34 -3.87
CA THR A 133 22.28 26.74 -2.52
C THR A 133 20.85 27.25 -2.60
N GLY A 134 20.00 26.89 -1.65
CA GLY A 134 18.62 27.35 -1.67
C GLY A 134 17.80 26.93 -0.47
N LEU A 135 16.63 27.55 -0.34
CA LEU A 135 15.55 27.15 0.55
C LEU A 135 14.30 26.97 -0.30
N LEU A 136 13.89 25.72 -0.53
CA LEU A 136 12.72 25.39 -1.35
C LEU A 136 11.70 24.65 -0.49
N PHE A 137 10.51 25.24 -0.31
CA PHE A 137 9.41 24.67 0.48
C PHE A 137 9.85 24.19 1.87
N GLY A 138 10.65 25.03 2.55
CA GLY A 138 11.21 24.72 3.86
C GLY A 138 12.40 23.76 3.86
N VAL A 139 12.88 23.29 2.71
CA VAL A 139 14.07 22.44 2.58
C VAL A 139 15.28 23.27 2.16
N ALA A 140 16.28 23.36 3.03
CA ALA A 140 17.57 23.93 2.68
C ALA A 140 18.37 22.94 1.84
N LEU A 141 18.83 23.37 0.68
CA LEU A 141 19.64 22.59 -0.27
C LEU A 141 21.03 23.21 -0.37
N ASN A 142 22.08 22.39 -0.35
CA ASN A 142 23.46 22.81 -0.59
C ASN A 142 24.20 21.74 -1.39
N GLY A 143 25.01 22.12 -2.38
CA GLY A 143 25.73 21.14 -3.17
C GLY A 143 26.63 21.68 -4.27
N LYS A 144 27.27 20.73 -4.95
CA LYS A 144 28.07 20.92 -6.17
C LYS A 144 28.10 19.60 -6.93
N ILE A 145 28.05 19.65 -8.25
CA ILE A 145 28.06 18.47 -9.12
C ILE A 145 28.96 18.77 -10.32
N SER A 146 29.88 17.87 -10.63
CA SER A 146 30.72 17.89 -11.82
C SER A 146 30.46 16.61 -12.57
N ALA A 147 30.12 16.71 -13.85
CA ALA A 147 29.88 15.57 -14.73
C ALA A 147 30.80 15.66 -15.96
N SER A 148 31.47 14.55 -16.26
CA SER A 148 32.14 14.31 -17.55
C SER A 148 31.29 13.36 -18.37
N LEU A 149 30.94 13.77 -19.59
CA LEU A 149 29.98 13.15 -20.49
C LEU A 149 30.65 12.78 -21.83
N PRO A 150 31.56 11.78 -21.84
CA PRO A 150 32.20 11.33 -23.07
C PRO A 150 31.20 10.70 -24.05
N GLN A 151 31.42 10.83 -25.36
CA GLN A 151 30.48 10.34 -26.39
C GLN A 151 30.34 8.80 -26.43
N ASN A 152 31.41 8.06 -26.09
CA ASN A 152 31.48 6.60 -26.25
C ASN A 152 31.88 5.88 -24.95
N ALA A 153 31.61 6.47 -23.78
CA ALA A 153 31.92 5.85 -22.49
C ALA A 153 30.89 6.26 -21.43
N ASN A 154 30.90 5.56 -20.30
CA ASN A 154 30.04 5.88 -19.18
C ASN A 154 30.37 7.27 -18.61
N PRO A 155 29.36 8.04 -18.16
CA PRO A 155 29.60 9.32 -17.56
C PRO A 155 30.31 9.16 -16.21
N ALA A 156 31.15 10.15 -15.88
CA ALA A 156 31.84 10.24 -14.60
C ALA A 156 31.31 11.45 -13.84
N ILE A 157 30.62 11.20 -12.73
CA ILE A 157 29.94 12.21 -11.92
C ILE A 157 30.59 12.26 -10.54
N GLU A 158 31.05 13.45 -10.16
CA GLU A 158 31.55 13.75 -8.83
C GLU A 158 30.69 14.84 -8.21
N GLY A 159 30.29 14.69 -6.95
CA GLY A 159 29.49 15.73 -6.36
C GLY A 159 28.89 15.41 -5.02
N THR A 160 28.18 16.40 -4.53
CA THR A 160 27.58 16.44 -3.21
C THR A 160 26.26 17.16 -3.28
N LEU A 161 25.25 16.60 -2.63
CA LEU A 161 23.98 17.27 -2.38
C LEU A 161 23.53 16.98 -0.96
N ASP A 162 23.38 18.03 -0.17
CA ASP A 162 22.88 18.01 1.20
C ASP A 162 21.52 18.72 1.22
N ALA A 163 20.50 18.06 1.77
CA ALA A 163 19.16 18.61 1.95
C ALA A 163 18.75 18.50 3.43
N ARG A 164 18.21 19.57 4.00
CA ARG A 164 17.75 19.61 5.38
C ARG A 164 16.42 20.35 5.49
N VAL A 165 15.43 19.72 6.12
CA VAL A 165 14.18 20.41 6.44
C VAL A 165 14.44 21.45 7.55
N LYS A 166 14.15 22.72 7.24
CA LYS A 166 14.26 23.88 8.13
C LYS A 166 12.90 24.41 8.57
N ASN A 167 11.87 24.21 7.76
CA ASN A 167 10.51 24.66 8.05
C ASN A 167 9.49 23.58 7.63
N TRP A 168 8.88 22.94 8.62
CA TRP A 168 7.90 21.86 8.42
C TRP A 168 6.53 22.36 7.96
N ASP A 169 6.16 23.59 8.32
CA ASP A 169 4.88 24.16 7.88
C ASP A 169 4.92 24.47 6.38
N ALA A 170 6.06 24.98 5.89
CA ALA A 170 6.29 25.18 4.45
C ALA A 170 6.34 23.86 3.66
N LEU A 171 6.93 22.80 4.24
CA LEU A 171 6.93 21.47 3.62
C LEU A 171 5.52 20.85 3.61
N SER A 172 4.73 21.11 4.66
CA SER A 172 3.35 20.61 4.79
C SER A 172 2.42 21.16 3.72
N ALA A 173 2.71 22.34 3.15
CA ALA A 173 1.97 22.89 2.03
C ALA A 173 2.05 22.03 0.76
N LEU A 174 3.12 21.24 0.60
CA LEU A 174 3.32 20.36 -0.55
C LEU A 174 2.89 18.91 -0.27
N ALA A 175 3.24 18.37 0.90
CA ALA A 175 3.11 16.95 1.22
C ALA A 175 1.91 16.61 2.13
N GLY A 176 1.12 17.62 2.53
CA GLY A 176 0.13 17.49 3.60
C GLY A 176 0.76 17.60 4.99
N PRO A 177 -0.05 17.59 6.07
CA PRO A 177 0.42 17.84 7.43
C PRO A 177 1.53 16.88 7.86
N ILE A 178 2.76 17.40 7.94
CA ILE A 178 3.95 16.64 8.31
C ILE A 178 4.79 17.44 9.30
N LYS A 179 5.18 16.81 10.40
CA LYS A 179 6.08 17.42 11.38
C LYS A 179 7.16 16.44 11.77
N ALA A 180 8.39 16.92 11.93
CA ALA A 180 9.44 16.15 12.59
C ALA A 180 10.38 17.07 13.35
N LYS A 181 11.31 16.50 14.12
CA LYS A 181 12.38 17.28 14.75
C LYS A 181 13.47 17.63 13.74
N ASN A 182 13.86 16.67 12.91
CA ASN A 182 14.86 16.84 11.86
C ASN A 182 14.64 15.85 10.73
N ALA A 183 15.03 16.25 9.53
CA ALA A 183 15.17 15.39 8.36
C ALA A 183 16.35 15.89 7.55
N ASP A 184 17.34 15.03 7.38
CA ASP A 184 18.62 15.33 6.74
C ASP A 184 18.90 14.25 5.69
N LEU A 185 19.21 14.67 4.47
CA LEU A 185 19.64 13.81 3.37
C LEU A 185 21.02 14.29 2.89
N ALA A 186 21.94 13.36 2.74
CA ALA A 186 23.24 13.59 2.11
C ALA A 186 23.44 12.59 0.98
N LEU A 187 23.75 13.09 -0.21
CA LEU A 187 24.15 12.32 -1.39
C LEU A 187 25.59 12.70 -1.74
N ARG A 188 26.45 11.70 -1.91
CA ARG A 188 27.81 11.86 -2.40
C ARG A 188 27.97 10.99 -3.65
N LEU A 189 28.48 11.57 -4.73
CA LEU A 189 28.76 10.91 -6.00
C LEU A 189 30.27 10.95 -6.22
N SER A 190 30.83 9.84 -6.71
CA SER A 190 32.26 9.77 -7.06
C SER A 190 32.46 8.86 -8.26
N PRO A 191 33.36 9.22 -9.20
CA PRO A 191 33.65 8.37 -10.35
C PRO A 191 34.44 7.09 -9.99
N ASN A 192 34.87 6.95 -8.73
CA ASN A 192 35.56 5.75 -8.24
C ASN A 192 34.72 4.49 -8.40
N ALA A 193 35.37 3.35 -8.62
CA ALA A 193 34.73 2.03 -8.80
C ALA A 193 33.59 2.04 -9.84
N GLY A 194 33.87 2.59 -11.02
CA GLY A 194 32.93 2.58 -12.16
C GLY A 194 31.69 3.46 -11.98
N GLN A 195 31.81 4.54 -11.19
CA GLN A 195 30.75 5.37 -10.61
C GLN A 195 30.13 4.79 -9.34
N SER A 196 30.29 5.53 -8.25
CA SER A 196 29.72 5.26 -6.94
C SER A 196 28.78 6.35 -6.44
N ALA A 197 27.85 5.96 -5.58
CA ALA A 197 26.95 6.85 -4.86
C ALA A 197 26.80 6.39 -3.40
N ASN A 198 26.91 7.33 -2.47
CA ASN A 198 26.56 7.14 -1.06
C ASN A 198 25.37 8.02 -0.71
N VAL A 199 24.35 7.43 -0.10
CA VAL A 199 23.15 8.12 0.37
C VAL A 199 23.00 7.88 1.87
N LYS A 200 22.85 8.97 2.63
CA LYS A 200 22.49 8.93 4.03
C LYS A 200 21.24 9.75 4.26
N LEU A 201 20.26 9.18 4.94
CA LEU A 201 19.04 9.86 5.37
C LEU A 201 18.87 9.63 6.86
N THR A 202 18.64 10.70 7.62
CA THR A 202 18.27 10.64 9.03
C THR A 202 17.00 11.44 9.26
N LEU A 203 16.04 10.84 9.96
CA LEU A 203 14.75 11.44 10.28
C LEU A 203 14.44 11.15 11.75
N ALA A 204 14.10 12.18 12.53
CA ALA A 204 13.68 11.98 13.92
C ALA A 204 12.37 12.68 14.28
N ASN A 205 11.60 12.02 15.15
CA ASN A 205 10.31 12.42 15.70
C ASN A 205 9.28 12.79 14.62
N LEU A 206 9.18 12.00 13.55
CA LEU A 206 8.17 12.19 12.52
C LEU A 206 6.77 11.97 13.08
N LEU A 207 5.85 12.86 12.74
CA LEU A 207 4.41 12.73 12.86
C LEU A 207 3.79 12.95 11.49
N TYR A 208 3.11 11.93 10.97
CA TYR A 208 2.46 11.98 9.67
C TYR A 208 1.25 11.03 9.66
N ASN A 209 0.05 11.55 9.36
CA ASN A 209 -1.19 10.77 9.24
C ASN A 209 -1.45 9.76 10.39
N GLY A 210 -1.26 10.19 11.64
CA GLY A 210 -1.48 9.34 12.82
C GLY A 210 -0.36 8.33 13.11
N ILE A 211 0.67 8.29 12.26
CA ILE A 211 1.89 7.50 12.46
C ILE A 211 2.93 8.40 13.13
N SER A 212 3.55 7.89 14.19
CA SER A 212 4.71 8.51 14.81
C SER A 212 5.95 7.63 14.64
N LEU A 213 7.08 8.23 14.26
CA LEU A 213 8.39 7.57 14.19
C LEU A 213 9.37 8.31 15.10
N LYS A 214 10.14 7.58 15.90
CA LYS A 214 11.15 8.20 16.77
C LYS A 214 12.44 8.51 16.01
N ASP A 215 13.08 7.49 15.44
CA ASP A 215 14.32 7.66 14.65
C ASP A 215 14.29 6.69 13.47
N LEU A 216 14.56 7.18 12.27
CA LEU A 216 14.77 6.41 11.05
C LEU A 216 16.08 6.81 10.39
N ASN A 217 16.93 5.83 10.14
CA ASN A 217 18.23 6.01 9.51
C ASN A 217 18.32 5.10 8.28
N LEU A 218 18.68 5.66 7.13
CA LEU A 218 19.03 4.93 5.92
C LEU A 218 20.46 5.26 5.53
N ASN A 219 21.25 4.22 5.26
CA ASN A 219 22.56 4.32 4.64
C ASN A 219 22.57 3.39 3.43
N ALA A 220 22.91 3.91 2.25
CA ALA A 220 23.03 3.13 1.05
C ALA A 220 24.31 3.49 0.29
N ASP A 221 24.96 2.48 -0.26
CA ASP A 221 26.19 2.57 -1.03
C ASP A 221 26.00 1.80 -2.33
N ALA A 222 26.30 2.43 -3.46
CA ALA A 222 26.25 1.81 -4.76
C ALA A 222 27.55 2.07 -5.53
N GLN A 223 27.94 1.13 -6.38
CA GLN A 223 29.12 1.13 -7.23
C GLN A 223 28.75 0.60 -8.62
N ASN A 224 29.59 0.88 -9.62
CA ASN A 224 29.37 0.50 -11.01
C ASN A 224 27.97 0.90 -11.54
N LEU A 225 27.47 2.09 -11.17
CA LEU A 225 26.09 2.53 -11.40
C LEU A 225 25.63 2.47 -12.87
N PHE A 226 26.58 2.57 -13.81
CA PHE A 226 26.30 2.59 -15.26
C PHE A 226 26.71 1.31 -15.99
N SER A 227 27.05 0.23 -15.27
CA SER A 227 27.44 -1.05 -15.88
C SER A 227 26.79 -2.24 -15.15
N ASN A 228 27.53 -2.92 -14.27
CA ASN A 228 27.02 -4.01 -13.43
C ASN A 228 26.89 -3.50 -11.98
N PRO A 229 25.74 -2.90 -11.61
CA PRO A 229 25.62 -2.20 -10.35
C PRO A 229 25.75 -3.15 -9.16
N ARG A 230 26.52 -2.71 -8.16
CA ARG A 230 26.59 -3.34 -6.85
C ARG A 230 26.10 -2.35 -5.83
N ALA A 231 25.11 -2.73 -5.02
CA ALA A 231 24.55 -1.83 -4.03
C ALA A 231 24.34 -2.53 -2.68
N THR A 232 24.49 -1.78 -1.60
CA THR A 232 24.12 -2.21 -0.25
C THR A 232 23.29 -1.11 0.37
N ALA A 233 22.24 -1.47 1.10
CA ALA A 233 21.41 -0.51 1.83
C ALA A 233 21.07 -1.08 3.20
N LYS A 234 21.09 -0.22 4.21
CA LYS A 234 20.68 -0.52 5.58
C LYS A 234 19.70 0.54 6.03
N ILE A 235 18.52 0.12 6.45
CA ILE A 235 17.50 0.95 7.07
C ILE A 235 17.34 0.47 8.51
N ALA A 236 17.40 1.38 9.46
CA ALA A 236 17.17 1.13 10.88
C ALA A 236 16.11 2.09 11.42
N LEU A 237 15.19 1.56 12.22
CA LEU A 237 14.08 2.26 12.83
C LEU A 237 14.05 1.93 14.33
N ASP A 238 14.08 2.94 15.19
CA ASP A 238 14.15 2.74 16.65
C ASP A 238 12.79 2.81 17.36
N LYS A 239 11.75 3.34 16.71
CA LYS A 239 10.34 3.18 17.13
C LYS A 239 9.42 3.67 16.02
N ALA A 240 8.35 2.93 15.76
CA ALA A 240 7.18 3.42 15.05
C ALA A 240 5.90 3.06 15.81
N GLN A 241 4.89 3.90 15.73
CA GLN A 241 3.60 3.67 16.38
C GLN A 241 2.47 4.20 15.51
N SER A 242 1.40 3.42 15.40
CA SER A 242 0.14 3.78 14.76
C SER A 242 -1.01 3.30 15.65
N GLY A 243 -1.77 4.24 16.23
CA GLY A 243 -2.71 3.93 17.29
C GLY A 243 -2.03 3.22 18.48
N GLU A 244 -2.57 2.07 18.87
CA GLU A 244 -2.02 1.24 19.96
C GLU A 244 -0.85 0.35 19.51
N PHE A 245 -0.72 0.09 18.20
CA PHE A 245 0.29 -0.81 17.68
C PHE A 245 1.68 -0.16 17.62
N THR A 246 2.67 -0.82 18.20
CA THR A 246 4.04 -0.33 18.33
C THR A 246 5.05 -1.31 17.72
N ILE A 247 5.92 -0.78 16.85
CA ILE A 247 7.19 -1.37 16.47
C ILE A 247 8.27 -0.70 17.32
N ALA A 248 8.90 -1.45 18.22
CA ALA A 248 9.96 -0.98 19.09
C ALA A 248 11.33 -0.94 18.38
N LYS A 249 11.54 -1.76 17.35
CA LYS A 249 12.75 -1.70 16.51
C LYS A 249 12.48 -2.39 15.18
N ALA A 250 12.99 -1.86 14.08
CA ALA A 250 13.04 -2.60 12.82
C ALA A 250 14.34 -2.33 12.07
N ALA A 251 14.77 -3.31 11.29
CA ALA A 251 15.91 -3.18 10.40
C ALA A 251 15.65 -3.90 9.08
N CYS A 252 16.08 -3.27 7.99
CA CYS A 252 16.13 -3.86 6.66
C CYS A 252 17.57 -3.77 6.17
N THR A 253 18.13 -4.86 5.69
CA THR A 253 19.37 -4.82 4.91
C THR A 253 19.13 -5.40 3.53
N ALA A 254 19.59 -4.69 2.50
CA ALA A 254 19.49 -5.11 1.12
C ALA A 254 20.89 -5.10 0.50
N ASN A 255 21.23 -6.16 -0.22
CA ASN A 255 22.46 -6.27 -0.99
C ASN A 255 22.11 -6.65 -2.42
N TRP A 256 22.63 -5.92 -3.38
CA TRP A 256 22.46 -6.17 -4.81
C TRP A 256 23.82 -6.38 -5.44
N ALA A 257 24.01 -7.51 -6.10
CA ALA A 257 25.21 -7.81 -6.88
C ALA A 257 24.88 -8.82 -7.97
N ASP A 258 25.52 -8.68 -9.13
CA ASP A 258 25.43 -9.64 -10.25
C ASP A 258 23.97 -9.94 -10.66
N ASN A 259 23.15 -8.88 -10.73
CA ASN A 259 21.71 -8.93 -11.00
C ASN A 259 20.88 -9.77 -10.03
N LYS A 260 21.38 -9.95 -8.79
CA LYS A 260 20.69 -10.62 -7.70
C LYS A 260 20.58 -9.69 -6.50
N GLY A 261 19.38 -9.56 -5.95
CA GLY A 261 19.10 -8.89 -4.70
C GLY A 261 18.95 -9.90 -3.56
N ALA A 262 19.49 -9.59 -2.39
CA ALA A 262 19.21 -10.28 -1.13
C ALA A 262 18.72 -9.26 -0.11
N VAL A 263 17.60 -9.54 0.54
CA VAL A 263 16.96 -8.65 1.52
C VAL A 263 16.71 -9.42 2.81
N THR A 264 17.11 -8.85 3.93
CA THR A 264 16.73 -9.32 5.26
C THR A 264 15.91 -8.26 5.97
N LEU A 265 14.83 -8.69 6.61
CA LEU A 265 13.91 -7.84 7.36
C LEU A 265 13.81 -8.37 8.78
N SER A 266 13.88 -7.48 9.76
CA SER A 266 13.62 -7.80 11.15
C SER A 266 12.79 -6.70 11.80
N ALA A 267 11.85 -7.08 12.65
CA ALA A 267 11.11 -6.12 13.48
C ALA A 267 10.80 -6.74 14.85
N GLN A 268 10.73 -5.89 15.86
CA GLN A 268 10.40 -6.22 17.25
C GLN A 268 9.44 -5.16 17.79
N GLY A 269 8.51 -5.56 18.66
CA GLY A 269 7.46 -4.70 19.19
C GLY A 269 6.27 -5.53 19.65
N ASP A 270 5.07 -5.11 19.30
CA ASP A 270 3.85 -5.90 19.53
C ASP A 270 3.77 -7.13 18.61
N ALA A 271 4.46 -7.05 17.47
CA ALA A 271 4.76 -8.18 16.60
C ALA A 271 6.27 -8.34 16.39
N MET A 272 6.69 -9.57 16.12
CA MET A 272 8.05 -9.93 15.75
C MET A 272 8.09 -10.43 14.31
N LEU A 273 8.98 -9.86 13.49
CA LEU A 273 9.22 -10.27 12.11
C LEU A 273 10.67 -10.69 11.94
N ASP A 274 10.91 -11.79 11.24
CA ASP A 274 12.21 -12.19 10.70
C ASP A 274 12.00 -12.79 9.30
N ALA A 275 12.59 -12.16 8.28
CA ALA A 275 12.49 -12.62 6.92
C ALA A 275 13.83 -12.49 6.16
N ALA A 276 14.09 -13.45 5.28
CA ALA A 276 15.21 -13.45 4.35
C ALA A 276 14.69 -13.82 2.96
N LEU A 277 14.92 -12.91 2.01
CA LEU A 277 14.39 -12.94 0.64
C LEU A 277 15.55 -12.77 -0.35
N SER A 278 15.46 -13.39 -1.52
CA SER A 278 16.34 -13.06 -2.65
C SER A 278 15.55 -12.88 -3.94
N LEU A 279 15.95 -11.93 -4.77
CA LEU A 279 15.34 -11.62 -6.07
C LEU A 279 16.38 -11.82 -7.18
N ALA A 280 16.09 -12.67 -8.15
CA ALA A 280 16.94 -12.88 -9.31
C ALA A 280 16.09 -13.23 -10.54
N GLY A 281 16.28 -12.51 -11.65
CA GLY A 281 15.62 -12.82 -12.94
C GLY A 281 14.10 -13.02 -12.82
N GLY A 282 13.39 -12.10 -12.15
CA GLY A 282 11.93 -12.18 -11.96
C GLY A 282 11.46 -13.24 -10.97
N THR A 283 12.37 -13.92 -10.25
CA THR A 283 12.04 -14.91 -9.22
C THR A 283 12.40 -14.37 -7.83
N LEU A 284 11.43 -14.37 -6.92
CA LEU A 284 11.59 -14.13 -5.50
C LEU A 284 11.68 -15.46 -4.75
N ASP A 285 12.85 -15.75 -4.19
CA ASP A 285 13.02 -16.83 -3.23
C ASP A 285 12.76 -16.31 -1.82
N ILE A 286 11.86 -16.97 -1.10
CA ILE A 286 11.58 -16.73 0.31
C ILE A 286 12.33 -17.81 1.08
N GLN A 287 13.49 -17.47 1.62
CA GLN A 287 14.36 -18.43 2.32
C GLN A 287 13.89 -18.63 3.77
N ARG A 288 13.48 -17.55 4.42
CA ARG A 288 12.95 -17.53 5.78
C ARG A 288 11.85 -16.49 5.88
N PHE A 289 10.78 -16.80 6.59
CA PHE A 289 9.76 -15.84 6.99
C PHE A 289 9.12 -16.32 8.27
N LYS A 290 9.05 -15.44 9.27
CA LYS A 290 8.36 -15.68 10.54
C LYS A 290 7.77 -14.35 11.03
N LEU A 291 6.46 -14.33 11.24
CA LEU A 291 5.71 -13.22 11.82
C LEU A 291 4.95 -13.75 13.03
N THR A 292 5.21 -13.23 14.22
CA THR A 292 4.52 -13.65 15.44
C THR A 292 4.07 -12.48 16.28
N ASP A 293 3.19 -12.74 17.25
CA ASP A 293 3.00 -11.85 18.39
C ASP A 293 4.30 -11.70 19.20
N LYS A 294 4.32 -10.72 20.10
CA LYS A 294 5.46 -10.46 21.01
C LYS A 294 5.84 -11.68 21.87
N ALA A 295 4.89 -12.54 22.22
CA ALA A 295 5.14 -13.75 22.99
C ALA A 295 5.64 -14.94 22.15
N GLY A 296 5.62 -14.83 20.81
CA GLY A 296 6.00 -15.90 19.89
C GLY A 296 5.04 -17.08 19.87
N LYS A 297 3.83 -16.93 20.41
CA LYS A 297 2.83 -18.00 20.58
C LYS A 297 1.84 -18.08 19.41
N GLN A 298 1.58 -16.96 18.76
CA GLN A 298 0.62 -16.85 17.66
C GLN A 298 1.30 -16.20 16.46
N GLY A 299 1.00 -16.67 15.24
CA GLY A 299 1.64 -16.14 14.05
C GLY A 299 1.73 -17.12 12.89
N LEU A 300 2.58 -16.76 11.93
CA LEU A 300 2.82 -17.48 10.68
C LEU A 300 4.32 -17.69 10.51
N GLN A 301 4.71 -18.90 10.10
CA GLN A 301 6.10 -19.23 9.82
C GLN A 301 6.20 -20.05 8.55
N LEU A 302 7.12 -19.71 7.66
CA LEU A 302 7.41 -20.50 6.48
C LEU A 302 7.90 -21.90 6.89
N ALA A 303 7.25 -22.94 6.37
CA ALA A 303 7.58 -24.33 6.69
C ALA A 303 8.85 -24.81 5.97
N SER A 304 9.05 -24.32 4.75
CA SER A 304 10.21 -24.61 3.88
C SER A 304 10.41 -23.46 2.89
N PRO A 305 11.64 -23.22 2.40
CA PRO A 305 11.87 -22.20 1.37
C PRO A 305 10.88 -22.29 0.21
N ALA A 306 10.40 -21.14 -0.28
CA ALA A 306 9.40 -21.06 -1.33
C ALA A 306 9.82 -20.09 -2.43
N GLN A 307 9.22 -20.23 -3.61
CA GLN A 307 9.50 -19.35 -4.75
C GLN A 307 8.23 -18.71 -5.29
N ILE A 308 8.34 -17.45 -5.68
CA ILE A 308 7.36 -16.73 -6.50
C ILE A 308 8.08 -16.30 -7.77
N ARG A 309 7.57 -16.73 -8.93
CA ARG A 309 8.14 -16.42 -10.25
C ARG A 309 7.24 -15.42 -10.98
N GLY A 310 7.79 -14.80 -12.02
CA GLY A 310 7.05 -13.91 -12.93
C GLY A 310 6.97 -12.45 -12.49
N LEU A 311 7.87 -12.03 -11.59
CA LEU A 311 7.97 -10.64 -11.13
C LEU A 311 8.61 -9.70 -12.18
N ASP A 312 8.98 -10.22 -13.35
CA ASP A 312 9.48 -9.50 -14.51
C ASP A 312 8.40 -9.14 -15.54
N GLY A 313 7.12 -9.40 -15.20
CA GLY A 313 5.98 -9.18 -16.10
C GLY A 313 5.53 -10.43 -16.86
N SER A 314 6.12 -11.59 -16.59
CA SER A 314 5.60 -12.88 -17.05
C SER A 314 4.48 -13.41 -16.12
N ALA A 315 3.96 -14.62 -16.40
CA ALA A 315 2.90 -15.22 -15.58
C ALA A 315 3.36 -15.42 -14.14
N ILE A 316 2.65 -14.82 -13.19
CA ILE A 316 2.97 -14.94 -11.77
C ILE A 316 2.66 -16.36 -11.33
N SER A 317 3.63 -17.06 -10.75
CA SER A 317 3.40 -18.40 -10.24
C SER A 317 4.09 -18.68 -8.91
N THR A 318 3.45 -19.50 -8.09
CA THR A 318 4.03 -20.07 -6.89
C THR A 318 3.60 -21.52 -6.76
N ARG A 319 4.52 -22.38 -6.33
CA ARG A 319 4.24 -23.80 -6.10
C ARG A 319 4.60 -24.13 -4.66
N ASN A 320 3.69 -24.83 -3.98
CA ASN A 320 3.91 -25.40 -2.65
C ASN A 320 4.34 -24.37 -1.59
N LEU A 321 3.80 -23.14 -1.62
CA LEU A 321 4.00 -22.18 -0.55
C LEU A 321 3.35 -22.75 0.71
N THR A 322 4.16 -23.20 1.66
CA THR A 322 3.68 -23.86 2.87
C THR A 322 4.07 -23.06 4.10
N MET A 323 3.08 -22.70 4.92
CA MET A 323 3.21 -21.93 6.13
C MET A 323 2.67 -22.75 7.31
N ARG A 324 3.37 -22.72 8.43
CA ARG A 324 2.86 -23.13 9.74
C ARG A 324 2.09 -21.99 10.36
N ILE A 325 0.90 -22.29 10.87
CA ILE A 325 0.11 -21.37 11.68
C ILE A 325 0.40 -21.72 13.14
N LEU A 326 0.70 -20.73 13.97
CA LEU A 326 1.00 -20.92 15.39
C LEU A 326 -0.26 -20.62 16.23
N PRO A 327 -0.53 -21.42 17.28
CA PRO A 327 0.32 -22.49 17.81
C PRO A 327 0.24 -23.82 17.02
N GLN A 328 -0.82 -24.03 16.24
CA GLN A 328 -1.01 -25.22 15.44
C GLN A 328 -1.75 -24.90 14.12
N GLY A 329 -1.62 -25.82 13.17
CA GLY A 329 -2.22 -25.74 11.85
C GLY A 329 -1.22 -25.40 10.74
N SER A 330 -1.67 -25.54 9.50
CA SER A 330 -0.87 -25.22 8.32
C SER A 330 -1.70 -24.60 7.22
N LEU A 331 -1.05 -23.80 6.39
CA LEU A 331 -1.56 -23.23 5.16
C LEU A 331 -0.65 -23.69 4.02
N SER A 332 -1.22 -24.30 2.98
CA SER A 332 -0.52 -24.52 1.71
C SER A 332 -1.23 -23.79 0.57
N ALA A 333 -0.45 -23.19 -0.31
CA ALA A 333 -0.98 -22.48 -1.47
C ALA A 333 -0.13 -22.76 -2.72
N SER A 334 -0.81 -22.88 -3.85
CA SER A 334 -0.19 -22.86 -5.18
C SER A 334 -1.04 -21.99 -6.09
N ALA A 335 -0.42 -21.18 -6.93
CA ALA A 335 -1.14 -20.30 -7.84
C ALA A 335 -0.36 -20.10 -9.14
N GLU A 336 -1.09 -19.95 -10.24
CA GLU A 336 -0.62 -19.47 -11.53
C GLU A 336 -1.59 -18.42 -12.04
N VAL A 337 -1.09 -17.23 -12.36
CA VAL A 337 -1.88 -16.06 -12.73
C VAL A 337 -1.27 -15.40 -13.97
N LYS A 338 -2.04 -15.39 -15.05
CA LYS A 338 -1.78 -14.59 -16.26
C LYS A 338 -3.10 -13.97 -16.74
N ASP A 339 -3.72 -14.55 -17.76
CA ASP A 339 -5.05 -14.17 -18.25
C ASP A 339 -6.18 -14.94 -17.52
N SER A 340 -5.83 -16.10 -16.97
CA SER A 340 -6.62 -16.89 -16.05
C SER A 340 -5.86 -17.09 -14.73
N ILE A 341 -6.62 -17.41 -13.69
CA ILE A 341 -6.13 -17.85 -12.40
C ILE A 341 -6.30 -19.37 -12.35
N HIS A 342 -5.29 -20.07 -11.85
CA HIS A 342 -5.38 -21.43 -11.35
C HIS A 342 -4.76 -21.43 -9.96
N ALA A 343 -5.57 -21.55 -8.91
CA ALA A 343 -5.09 -21.50 -7.54
C ALA A 343 -5.70 -22.61 -6.68
N LEU A 344 -4.87 -23.17 -5.83
CA LEU A 344 -5.22 -24.12 -4.79
C LEU A 344 -4.79 -23.53 -3.45
N LEU A 345 -5.70 -23.58 -2.49
CA LEU A 345 -5.49 -23.12 -1.13
C LEU A 345 -5.97 -24.21 -0.18
N ASP A 346 -5.14 -24.63 0.76
CA ASP A 346 -5.53 -25.55 1.81
C ASP A 346 -5.13 -25.00 3.18
N LEU A 347 -6.09 -24.97 4.10
CA LEU A 347 -5.92 -24.74 5.52
C LEU A 347 -6.17 -26.05 6.24
N LYS A 348 -5.33 -26.37 7.22
CA LYS A 348 -5.45 -27.60 7.99
C LYS A 348 -5.33 -27.30 9.48
N ASP A 349 -6.27 -27.82 10.27
CA ASP A 349 -6.26 -27.87 11.73
C ASP A 349 -6.05 -26.49 12.41
N VAL A 350 -6.57 -25.41 11.81
CA VAL A 350 -6.40 -24.03 12.30
C VAL A 350 -7.31 -23.79 13.51
N PRO A 351 -6.80 -23.41 14.69
CA PRO A 351 -7.64 -23.19 15.86
C PRO A 351 -8.62 -22.04 15.65
N LEU A 352 -9.90 -22.27 15.95
CA LEU A 352 -10.92 -21.21 15.95
C LEU A 352 -10.61 -20.10 16.96
N ALA A 353 -9.87 -20.43 18.02
CA ALA A 353 -9.42 -19.47 19.02
C ALA A 353 -8.58 -18.31 18.43
N LEU A 354 -7.94 -18.48 17.27
CA LEU A 354 -7.20 -17.41 16.59
C LEU A 354 -8.12 -16.29 16.06
N ALA A 355 -9.42 -16.58 15.88
CA ALA A 355 -10.40 -15.59 15.45
C ALA A 355 -10.95 -14.72 16.61
N ARG A 356 -10.71 -15.09 17.87
CA ARG A 356 -11.24 -14.39 19.05
C ARG A 356 -10.95 -12.90 19.10
N PRO A 357 -9.74 -12.41 18.78
CA PRO A 357 -9.46 -10.97 18.80
C PRO A 357 -10.29 -10.16 17.81
N PHE A 358 -10.83 -10.83 16.77
CA PHE A 358 -11.60 -10.21 15.70
C PHE A 358 -13.11 -10.43 15.86
N ALA A 359 -13.52 -11.27 16.81
CA ALA A 359 -14.92 -11.59 17.02
C ALA A 359 -15.53 -10.65 18.07
N GLY A 360 -16.65 -10.02 17.72
CA GLY A 360 -17.48 -9.26 18.68
C GLY A 360 -18.34 -10.15 19.59
N HIS A 361 -18.12 -11.47 19.59
CA HIS A 361 -18.89 -12.48 20.30
C HIS A 361 -17.98 -13.64 20.72
N VAL A 362 -18.50 -14.53 21.57
CA VAL A 362 -17.75 -15.70 22.06
C VAL A 362 -17.52 -16.68 20.92
N VAL A 363 -16.24 -16.95 20.62
CA VAL A 363 -15.84 -17.97 19.63
C VAL A 363 -15.59 -19.31 20.33
N PRO A 364 -16.25 -20.41 19.91
CA PRO A 364 -16.06 -21.73 20.49
C PRO A 364 -14.62 -22.24 20.31
N ASP A 365 -14.25 -23.26 21.09
CA ASP A 365 -13.06 -24.05 20.81
C ASP A 365 -13.32 -24.97 19.60
N GLY A 366 -12.25 -25.43 18.95
CA GLY A 366 -12.30 -26.31 17.79
C GLY A 366 -11.23 -25.95 16.75
N THR A 367 -11.23 -26.70 15.64
CA THR A 367 -10.32 -26.48 14.52
C THR A 367 -11.07 -26.33 13.20
N LEU A 368 -10.48 -25.55 12.30
CA LEU A 368 -10.92 -25.29 10.94
C LEU A 368 -9.93 -25.91 9.96
N SER A 369 -10.45 -26.75 9.07
CA SER A 369 -9.75 -27.18 7.86
C SER A 369 -10.56 -26.71 6.66
N ALA A 370 -9.90 -26.21 5.62
CA ALA A 370 -10.59 -25.72 4.43
C ALA A 370 -9.75 -25.97 3.18
N SER A 371 -10.39 -26.25 2.05
CA SER A 371 -9.75 -26.26 0.76
C SER A 371 -10.54 -25.43 -0.25
N ALA A 372 -9.83 -24.67 -1.08
CA ALA A 372 -10.40 -23.88 -2.14
C ALA A 372 -9.65 -24.11 -3.45
N ALA A 373 -10.39 -24.44 -4.51
CA ALA A 373 -9.89 -24.51 -5.87
C ALA A 373 -10.53 -23.38 -6.69
N ILE A 374 -9.69 -22.54 -7.28
CA ILE A 374 -10.09 -21.37 -8.06
C ILE A 374 -9.50 -21.52 -9.46
N GLN A 375 -10.35 -21.43 -10.49
CA GLN A 375 -9.92 -21.55 -11.88
C GLN A 375 -10.68 -20.58 -12.80
N GLY A 376 -10.07 -20.17 -13.91
CA GLY A 376 -10.72 -19.33 -14.93
C GLY A 376 -10.36 -17.85 -14.84
N LYS A 377 -11.16 -16.96 -15.44
CA LYS A 377 -10.82 -15.52 -15.51
C LYS A 377 -10.96 -14.86 -14.14
N ALA A 378 -10.05 -13.96 -13.80
CA ALA A 378 -10.04 -13.27 -12.48
C ALA A 378 -11.38 -12.58 -12.14
N ASN A 379 -12.05 -12.00 -13.14
CA ASN A 379 -13.33 -11.33 -12.97
C ASN A 379 -14.55 -12.25 -13.03
N ARG A 380 -14.38 -13.54 -13.35
CA ARG A 380 -15.43 -14.56 -13.50
C ARG A 380 -14.87 -15.96 -13.20
N PRO A 381 -14.35 -16.22 -11.99
CA PRO A 381 -13.73 -17.50 -11.67
C PRO A 381 -14.80 -18.57 -11.41
N ASP A 382 -14.40 -19.81 -11.65
CA ASP A 382 -15.02 -20.99 -11.06
C ASP A 382 -14.33 -21.24 -9.70
N VAL A 383 -15.12 -21.36 -8.64
CA VAL A 383 -14.63 -21.61 -7.28
C VAL A 383 -15.31 -22.85 -6.71
N ARG A 384 -14.52 -23.75 -6.13
CA ARG A 384 -14.98 -24.83 -5.28
C ARG A 384 -14.38 -24.65 -3.90
N LEU A 385 -15.21 -24.74 -2.87
CA LEU A 385 -14.85 -24.55 -1.48
C LEU A 385 -15.31 -25.77 -0.69
N ASN A 386 -14.45 -26.28 0.18
CA ASN A 386 -14.80 -27.24 1.21
C ASN A 386 -14.27 -26.71 2.55
N VAL A 387 -15.07 -26.76 3.59
CA VAL A 387 -14.72 -26.30 4.93
C VAL A 387 -15.21 -27.35 5.92
N ALA A 388 -14.33 -27.77 6.80
CA ALA A 388 -14.61 -28.65 7.91
C ALA A 388 -14.30 -27.94 9.24
N LEU A 389 -15.21 -28.05 10.18
CA LEU A 389 -15.04 -27.65 11.56
C LEU A 389 -15.04 -28.92 12.41
N ASP A 390 -13.99 -29.11 13.18
CA ASP A 390 -13.83 -30.29 14.03
C ASP A 390 -13.79 -29.89 15.50
N ASN A 391 -14.40 -30.72 16.33
CA ASN A 391 -14.42 -30.58 17.78
C ASN A 391 -14.94 -29.21 18.27
N VAL A 392 -16.00 -28.70 17.65
CA VAL A 392 -16.62 -27.42 18.01
C VAL A 392 -17.39 -27.54 19.33
N GLY A 393 -17.04 -26.71 20.31
CA GLY A 393 -17.73 -26.67 21.60
C GLY A 393 -17.01 -25.79 22.62
N HIS A 394 -17.48 -25.82 23.87
CA HIS A 394 -16.82 -25.14 24.99
C HIS A 394 -16.25 -26.16 25.97
N LYS A 395 -15.00 -25.98 26.40
CA LYS A 395 -14.43 -26.89 27.41
C LYS A 395 -15.24 -26.86 28.71
N GLY A 396 -15.54 -28.05 29.24
CA GLY A 396 -16.21 -28.21 30.53
C GLY A 396 -17.74 -28.10 30.49
N ASP A 397 -18.36 -27.98 29.31
CA ASP A 397 -19.82 -27.92 29.15
C ASP A 397 -20.53 -29.28 29.33
N GLY A 398 -19.79 -30.38 29.35
CA GLY A 398 -20.30 -31.74 29.51
C GLY A 398 -20.92 -32.35 28.25
N PHE A 399 -20.85 -31.67 27.10
CA PHE A 399 -21.43 -32.13 25.85
C PHE A 399 -20.36 -32.65 24.88
N LYS A 400 -20.73 -33.64 24.05
CA LYS A 400 -19.86 -34.12 22.97
C LYS A 400 -19.57 -32.96 21.99
N PRO A 401 -18.32 -32.77 21.53
CA PRO A 401 -18.02 -31.78 20.50
C PRO A 401 -18.79 -32.04 19.20
N LEU A 402 -19.09 -30.97 18.47
CA LEU A 402 -19.79 -31.02 17.20
C LEU A 402 -18.81 -30.91 16.03
N ASN A 403 -19.15 -31.54 14.91
CA ASN A 403 -18.40 -31.41 13.67
C ASN A 403 -19.32 -30.84 12.59
N ALA A 404 -18.80 -29.94 11.77
CA ALA A 404 -19.54 -29.36 10.66
C ALA A 404 -18.76 -29.47 9.36
N VAL A 405 -19.46 -29.72 8.26
CA VAL A 405 -18.90 -29.65 6.91
C VAL A 405 -19.72 -28.67 6.10
N PHE A 406 -19.06 -27.84 5.32
CA PHE A 406 -19.64 -26.89 4.38
C PHE A 406 -18.97 -27.07 3.02
N THR A 407 -19.76 -27.27 1.97
CA THR A 407 -19.29 -27.30 0.58
C THR A 407 -19.94 -26.18 -0.20
N GLY A 408 -19.19 -25.54 -1.08
CA GLY A 408 -19.67 -24.44 -1.90
C GLY A 408 -19.13 -24.47 -3.32
N HIS A 409 -19.94 -24.02 -4.28
CA HIS A 409 -19.54 -23.88 -5.68
C HIS A 409 -20.06 -22.57 -6.28
N LEU A 410 -19.14 -21.76 -6.80
CA LEU A 410 -19.43 -20.61 -7.65
C LEU A 410 -19.02 -20.99 -9.08
N PRO A 411 -19.96 -21.26 -10.00
CA PRO A 411 -19.62 -21.59 -11.38
C PRO A 411 -19.01 -20.37 -12.09
N ALA A 412 -18.15 -20.62 -13.08
CA ALA A 412 -17.53 -19.56 -13.87
C ALA A 412 -18.56 -18.54 -14.41
N GLY A 413 -18.42 -17.27 -14.02
CA GLY A 413 -19.32 -16.18 -14.42
C GLY A 413 -20.71 -16.20 -13.77
N GLY A 414 -20.95 -17.12 -12.84
CA GLY A 414 -22.17 -17.18 -12.04
C GLY A 414 -22.25 -16.02 -11.05
N SER A 415 -23.46 -15.58 -10.75
CA SER A 415 -23.75 -14.53 -9.76
C SER A 415 -24.11 -15.08 -8.38
N SER A 416 -23.88 -16.37 -8.14
CA SER A 416 -24.30 -17.03 -6.92
C SER A 416 -23.40 -18.20 -6.55
N LEU A 417 -22.93 -18.22 -5.30
CA LEU A 417 -22.26 -19.34 -4.67
C LEU A 417 -23.33 -20.25 -4.06
N THR A 418 -23.55 -21.43 -4.65
CA THR A 418 -24.41 -22.44 -4.04
C THR A 418 -23.64 -23.18 -2.96
N PHE A 419 -24.31 -23.56 -1.87
CA PHE A 419 -23.67 -24.28 -0.78
C PHE A 419 -24.58 -25.33 -0.15
N SER A 420 -23.94 -26.29 0.50
CA SER A 420 -24.56 -27.22 1.44
C SER A 420 -23.71 -27.30 2.71
N ALA A 421 -24.36 -27.46 3.86
CA ALA A 421 -23.71 -27.58 5.14
C ALA A 421 -24.40 -28.68 5.96
N LYS A 422 -23.62 -29.38 6.78
CA LYS A 422 -24.10 -30.38 7.72
C LYS A 422 -23.39 -30.21 9.06
N LEU A 423 -24.14 -30.27 10.15
CA LEU A 423 -23.64 -30.29 11.53
C LEU A 423 -24.05 -31.62 12.16
N ASP A 424 -23.05 -32.42 12.51
CA ASP A 424 -23.21 -33.72 13.16
C ASP A 424 -23.20 -33.60 14.69
N GLY A 425 -23.71 -34.62 15.38
CA GLY A 425 -23.64 -34.72 16.84
C GLY A 425 -24.81 -34.07 17.60
N ILE A 426 -25.88 -33.72 16.90
CA ILE A 426 -27.08 -33.06 17.46
C ILE A 426 -28.39 -33.85 17.25
N GLY A 427 -28.30 -35.12 16.86
CA GLY A 427 -29.48 -35.94 16.53
C GLY A 427 -29.13 -37.11 15.61
N SER A 428 -30.14 -37.87 15.19
CA SER A 428 -30.00 -38.95 14.20
C SER A 428 -29.74 -38.44 12.79
N GLU A 429 -30.31 -37.30 12.40
CA GLU A 429 -30.15 -36.71 11.07
C GLU A 429 -29.23 -35.47 11.03
N GLY A 430 -28.97 -34.86 12.19
CA GLY A 430 -28.13 -33.66 12.32
C GLY A 430 -28.87 -32.37 11.91
N LEU A 431 -28.14 -31.28 11.72
CA LEU A 431 -28.66 -30.04 11.13
C LEU A 431 -28.06 -29.93 9.74
N THR A 432 -28.90 -29.83 8.73
CA THR A 432 -28.50 -29.58 7.35
C THR A 432 -28.91 -28.18 6.95
N ALA A 433 -28.11 -27.53 6.12
CA ALA A 433 -28.47 -26.26 5.51
C ALA A 433 -28.03 -26.26 4.04
N GLN A 434 -28.81 -25.63 3.19
CA GLN A 434 -28.47 -25.45 1.79
C GLN A 434 -28.98 -24.10 1.32
N GLY A 435 -28.32 -23.52 0.32
CA GLY A 435 -28.73 -22.23 -0.17
C GLY A 435 -27.80 -21.65 -1.20
N SER A 436 -28.02 -20.38 -1.48
CA SER A 436 -27.27 -19.64 -2.48
C SER A 436 -26.95 -18.24 -1.98
N LEU A 437 -25.66 -17.90 -1.95
CA LEU A 437 -25.16 -16.58 -1.59
C LEU A 437 -24.89 -15.77 -2.86
N PRO A 438 -25.50 -14.59 -3.02
CA PRO A 438 -25.31 -13.79 -4.21
C PRO A 438 -23.90 -13.18 -4.22
N ILE A 439 -23.25 -13.24 -5.37
CA ILE A 439 -21.90 -12.75 -5.61
C ILE A 439 -21.97 -11.55 -6.55
N SER A 440 -21.33 -10.46 -6.14
CA SER A 440 -21.09 -9.28 -6.95
C SER A 440 -19.65 -9.23 -7.46
N TYR A 441 -19.50 -8.74 -8.69
CA TYR A 441 -18.20 -8.52 -9.32
C TYR A 441 -17.93 -7.03 -9.41
N GLY A 442 -17.02 -6.52 -8.59
CA GLY A 442 -16.58 -5.13 -8.58
C GLY A 442 -15.26 -4.99 -7.83
N GLY A 443 -14.31 -4.18 -8.35
CA GLY A 443 -13.04 -3.93 -7.66
C GLY A 443 -11.98 -5.05 -7.76
N GLY A 444 -12.15 -6.01 -8.68
CA GLY A 444 -11.11 -7.00 -9.03
C GLY A 444 -11.26 -8.38 -8.37
N PHE A 445 -12.05 -8.52 -7.31
CA PHE A 445 -12.36 -9.81 -6.67
C PHE A 445 -13.88 -9.99 -6.48
N PRO A 446 -14.40 -11.24 -6.57
CA PRO A 446 -15.79 -11.53 -6.23
C PRO A 446 -16.05 -11.28 -4.74
N SER A 447 -17.17 -10.64 -4.43
CA SER A 447 -17.61 -10.37 -3.05
C SER A 447 -19.06 -10.80 -2.86
N VAL A 448 -19.44 -11.10 -1.61
CA VAL A 448 -20.83 -11.40 -1.29
C VAL A 448 -21.65 -10.11 -1.37
N SER A 449 -22.74 -10.13 -2.15
CA SER A 449 -23.65 -8.99 -2.28
C SER A 449 -24.56 -8.90 -1.06
N MET A 450 -24.51 -7.77 -0.35
CA MET A 450 -25.36 -7.55 0.82
C MET A 450 -26.82 -7.25 0.45
N THR A 451 -27.06 -6.73 -0.75
CA THR A 451 -28.35 -6.20 -1.18
C THR A 451 -29.06 -7.08 -2.20
N SER A 452 -28.41 -8.14 -2.68
CA SER A 452 -29.03 -9.09 -3.59
C SER A 452 -29.85 -10.13 -2.83
N PRO A 453 -30.89 -10.71 -3.47
CA PRO A 453 -31.70 -11.74 -2.82
C PRO A 453 -30.89 -12.96 -2.38
N VAL A 454 -31.19 -13.47 -1.20
CA VAL A 454 -30.66 -14.74 -0.67
C VAL A 454 -31.79 -15.76 -0.52
N ASN A 455 -31.45 -17.03 -0.64
CA ASN A 455 -32.34 -18.12 -0.28
C ASN A 455 -31.50 -19.19 0.44
N ILE A 456 -31.76 -19.35 1.73
CA ILE A 456 -31.12 -20.34 2.59
C ILE A 456 -32.21 -21.10 3.29
N THR A 457 -32.11 -22.42 3.32
CA THR A 457 -33.01 -23.30 4.07
C THR A 457 -32.18 -24.17 5.00
N ALA A 458 -32.67 -24.39 6.22
CA ALA A 458 -32.04 -25.28 7.18
C ALA A 458 -33.09 -26.21 7.80
N HIS A 459 -32.72 -27.47 7.98
CA HIS A 459 -33.55 -28.50 8.59
C HIS A 459 -32.77 -29.17 9.72
N TRP A 460 -33.42 -29.36 10.85
CA TRP A 460 -32.87 -30.09 11.99
C TRP A 460 -33.93 -31.01 12.59
N ASP A 461 -33.52 -32.22 12.91
CA ASP A 461 -34.27 -33.16 13.73
C ASP A 461 -33.31 -33.79 14.74
N GLY A 462 -33.60 -33.64 16.04
CA GLY A 462 -32.78 -34.24 17.07
C GLY A 462 -32.93 -33.66 18.47
N LEU A 463 -31.82 -33.68 19.22
CA LEU A 463 -31.77 -33.25 20.62
C LEU A 463 -31.41 -31.77 20.71
N ILE A 464 -32.15 -31.00 21.50
CA ILE A 464 -31.91 -29.54 21.62
C ILE A 464 -30.68 -29.23 22.47
N ALA A 465 -30.32 -30.10 23.41
CA ALA A 465 -29.27 -29.83 24.39
C ALA A 465 -27.91 -29.49 23.78
N PRO A 466 -27.42 -30.22 22.75
CA PRO A 466 -26.20 -29.86 22.04
C PRO A 466 -26.21 -28.48 21.36
N LEU A 467 -27.38 -27.96 20.96
CA LEU A 467 -27.54 -26.64 20.36
C LEU A 467 -27.68 -25.55 21.43
N TRP A 468 -28.37 -25.85 22.55
CA TRP A 468 -28.58 -24.92 23.67
C TRP A 468 -27.28 -24.39 24.26
N ARG A 469 -26.18 -25.15 24.16
CA ARG A 469 -24.86 -24.73 24.66
C ARG A 469 -24.35 -23.41 24.05
N PHE A 470 -24.82 -23.06 22.86
CA PHE A 470 -24.42 -21.83 22.15
C PHE A 470 -25.34 -20.65 22.45
N VAL A 471 -26.40 -20.87 23.22
CA VAL A 471 -27.28 -19.81 23.72
C VAL A 471 -26.55 -19.13 24.88
N PRO A 472 -26.42 -17.78 24.88
CA PRO A 472 -25.65 -17.05 25.89
C PRO A 472 -26.41 -16.92 27.23
N MET A 473 -26.91 -18.03 27.78
CA MET A 473 -27.61 -18.10 29.05
C MET A 473 -26.83 -19.00 30.03
N ALA A 474 -26.01 -18.36 30.86
CA ALA A 474 -25.24 -19.05 31.90
C ALA A 474 -26.15 -19.78 32.89
N ASP A 475 -25.66 -20.87 33.46
CA ASP A 475 -26.35 -21.67 34.48
C ASP A 475 -27.71 -22.23 34.05
N THR A 476 -28.02 -22.23 32.75
CA THR A 476 -29.24 -22.86 32.22
C THR A 476 -28.92 -24.12 31.43
N ARG A 477 -29.83 -25.09 31.50
CA ARG A 477 -29.81 -26.27 30.64
C ARG A 477 -31.19 -26.46 30.04
N LEU A 478 -31.23 -26.79 28.76
CA LEU A 478 -32.43 -27.22 28.07
C LEU A 478 -32.15 -28.58 27.43
N THR A 479 -32.95 -29.58 27.78
CA THR A 479 -32.92 -30.90 27.15
C THR A 479 -34.29 -31.23 26.56
N GLY A 480 -34.35 -32.22 25.67
CA GLY A 480 -35.56 -32.65 24.97
C GLY A 480 -35.25 -32.89 23.49
N SER A 481 -36.29 -33.17 22.71
CA SER A 481 -36.17 -33.44 21.28
C SER A 481 -37.05 -32.51 20.47
N GLY A 482 -36.75 -32.36 19.18
CA GLY A 482 -37.59 -31.58 18.31
C GLY A 482 -37.12 -31.55 16.88
N ARG A 483 -37.89 -30.79 16.10
CA ARG A 483 -37.62 -30.52 14.69
C ARG A 483 -37.70 -29.03 14.41
N MET A 484 -36.90 -28.59 13.45
CA MET A 484 -36.87 -27.21 12.99
C MET A 484 -36.76 -27.17 11.47
N ASP A 485 -37.65 -26.39 10.86
CA ASP A 485 -37.51 -25.91 9.49
C ASP A 485 -37.32 -24.41 9.53
N ALA A 486 -36.19 -23.93 9.02
CA ALA A 486 -35.88 -22.53 8.94
C ALA A 486 -35.57 -22.12 7.50
N ALA A 487 -35.95 -20.91 7.12
CA ALA A 487 -35.49 -20.31 5.89
C ALA A 487 -35.12 -18.85 6.09
N VAL A 488 -34.15 -18.37 5.33
CA VAL A 488 -33.77 -16.95 5.28
C VAL A 488 -33.91 -16.49 3.84
N ARG A 489 -34.80 -15.52 3.64
CA ARG A 489 -35.04 -14.85 2.36
C ARG A 489 -34.76 -13.35 2.49
N GLY A 490 -35.08 -12.57 1.45
CA GLY A 490 -34.79 -11.14 1.42
C GLY A 490 -33.35 -10.90 1.04
N THR A 491 -32.66 -9.99 1.71
CA THR A 491 -31.26 -9.64 1.43
C THR A 491 -30.40 -9.86 2.67
N LEU A 492 -29.08 -9.95 2.56
CA LEU A 492 -28.23 -10.08 3.76
C LEU A 492 -28.27 -8.81 4.64
N SER A 493 -28.57 -7.64 4.06
CA SER A 493 -28.77 -6.38 4.81
C SER A 493 -30.14 -6.28 5.46
N ALA A 494 -31.15 -6.98 4.95
CA ALA A 494 -32.50 -7.04 5.49
C ALA A 494 -33.05 -8.47 5.34
N PRO A 495 -32.60 -9.41 6.20
CA PRO A 495 -33.02 -10.80 6.12
C PRO A 495 -34.46 -10.94 6.60
N VAL A 496 -35.22 -11.80 5.92
CA VAL A 496 -36.59 -12.19 6.29
C VAL A 496 -36.55 -13.66 6.71
N PRO A 497 -36.32 -13.96 8.00
CA PRO A 497 -36.30 -15.32 8.49
C PRO A 497 -37.72 -15.88 8.64
N THR A 498 -37.90 -17.15 8.29
CA THR A 498 -39.04 -17.98 8.68
C THR A 498 -38.52 -19.14 9.52
N LEU A 499 -39.30 -19.54 10.51
CA LEU A 499 -38.95 -20.61 11.44
C LEU A 499 -40.23 -21.35 11.80
N ASP A 500 -40.21 -22.67 11.66
CA ASP A 500 -41.16 -23.63 12.19
C ASP A 500 -40.40 -24.55 13.14
N LEU A 501 -40.68 -24.45 14.43
CA LEU A 501 -39.98 -25.16 15.50
C LEU A 501 -41.00 -25.92 16.34
N HIS A 502 -40.76 -27.21 16.52
CA HIS A 502 -41.57 -28.09 17.36
C HIS A 502 -40.63 -28.82 18.33
N LEU A 503 -40.75 -28.55 19.62
CA LEU A 503 -39.97 -29.18 20.67
C LEU A 503 -40.90 -29.90 21.64
N LYS A 504 -40.50 -31.11 22.06
CA LYS A 504 -41.24 -31.98 22.95
C LYS A 504 -40.34 -32.56 24.03
N ASP A 505 -40.96 -33.05 25.10
CA ASP A 505 -40.28 -33.64 26.26
C ASP A 505 -39.21 -32.70 26.82
N LEU A 506 -39.47 -31.39 26.76
CA LEU A 506 -38.49 -30.40 27.14
C LEU A 506 -38.34 -30.38 28.67
N ARG A 507 -37.09 -30.31 29.11
CA ARG A 507 -36.72 -30.04 30.49
C ARG A 507 -35.79 -28.85 30.53
N PHE A 508 -36.26 -27.77 31.16
CA PHE A 508 -35.49 -26.56 31.41
C PHE A 508 -35.04 -26.54 32.87
N MET A 509 -33.77 -26.28 33.10
CA MET A 509 -33.21 -26.14 34.44
C MET A 509 -32.41 -24.84 34.52
N ASP A 510 -32.76 -23.99 35.49
CA ASP A 510 -31.97 -22.84 35.92
C ASP A 510 -31.26 -23.23 37.22
N ILE A 511 -29.96 -23.54 37.09
CA ILE A 511 -29.11 -24.02 38.18
C ILE A 511 -28.93 -22.93 39.22
N ARG A 512 -28.87 -21.66 38.80
CA ARG A 512 -28.65 -20.52 39.70
C ARG A 512 -29.83 -20.32 40.63
N ASN A 513 -31.05 -20.46 40.10
CA ASN A 513 -32.28 -20.24 40.84
C ASN A 513 -32.90 -21.53 41.40
N GLY A 514 -32.34 -22.70 41.09
CA GLY A 514 -32.87 -24.00 41.52
C GLY A 514 -34.23 -24.33 40.88
N ILE A 515 -34.50 -23.80 39.69
CA ILE A 515 -35.78 -24.00 38.99
C ILE A 515 -35.62 -25.17 38.02
N GLU A 516 -36.54 -26.12 38.06
CA GLU A 516 -36.66 -27.19 37.06
C GLU A 516 -38.10 -27.24 36.54
N LEU A 517 -38.24 -27.16 35.22
CA LEU A 517 -39.49 -27.32 34.50
C LEU A 517 -39.35 -28.54 33.59
N SER A 518 -40.32 -29.46 33.65
CA SER A 518 -40.32 -30.72 32.89
C SER A 518 -41.63 -30.88 32.12
N GLY A 519 -41.64 -31.76 31.10
CA GLY A 519 -42.86 -32.01 30.32
C GLY A 519 -43.27 -30.82 29.45
N LEU A 520 -42.31 -29.97 29.09
CA LEU A 520 -42.59 -28.76 28.33
C LEU A 520 -42.75 -29.10 26.84
N LEU A 521 -43.68 -28.41 26.20
CA LEU A 521 -43.93 -28.46 24.77
C LEU A 521 -43.85 -27.04 24.21
N VAL A 522 -43.10 -26.87 23.12
CA VAL A 522 -42.93 -25.57 22.46
C VAL A 522 -43.20 -25.72 20.98
N ASP A 523 -44.19 -24.99 20.49
CA ASP A 523 -44.40 -24.79 19.07
C ASP A 523 -44.21 -23.31 18.74
N ALA A 524 -43.31 -23.01 17.82
CA ALA A 524 -43.06 -21.66 17.35
C ALA A 524 -43.13 -21.60 15.82
N ASN A 525 -43.94 -20.68 15.31
CA ASN A 525 -43.99 -20.32 13.90
C ASN A 525 -43.78 -18.81 13.75
N LEU A 526 -42.61 -18.42 13.23
CA LEU A 526 -42.24 -17.01 13.11
C LEU A 526 -43.02 -16.29 12.00
N ALA A 527 -43.37 -16.99 10.92
CA ALA A 527 -44.12 -16.40 9.80
C ALA A 527 -45.54 -15.99 10.22
N ASN A 528 -46.18 -16.80 11.07
CA ASN A 528 -47.52 -16.59 11.61
C ASN A 528 -47.50 -15.85 12.96
N LYS A 529 -46.31 -15.45 13.45
CA LYS A 529 -46.10 -14.81 14.77
C LYS A 529 -46.77 -15.61 15.91
N ARG A 530 -46.76 -16.93 15.81
CA ARG A 530 -47.37 -17.83 16.79
C ARG A 530 -46.28 -18.45 17.64
N PHE A 531 -46.43 -18.37 18.95
CA PHE A 531 -45.61 -19.07 19.92
C PHE A 531 -46.56 -19.67 20.96
N THR A 532 -46.58 -21.00 21.05
CA THR A 532 -47.35 -21.72 22.06
C THR A 532 -46.40 -22.49 22.95
N PHE A 533 -46.61 -22.32 24.25
CA PHE A 533 -45.87 -22.99 25.32
C PHE A 533 -46.90 -23.67 26.20
N SER A 534 -46.74 -24.97 26.41
CA SER A 534 -47.61 -25.77 27.28
C SER A 534 -46.79 -26.72 28.14
N VAL A 535 -47.38 -27.14 29.25
CA VAL A 535 -46.84 -28.15 30.16
C VAL A 535 -47.81 -29.32 30.10
N GLU A 536 -47.30 -30.52 29.81
CA GLU A 536 -48.09 -31.76 29.93
C GLU A 536 -48.21 -32.24 31.37
#